data_AF-A0A7L2SAY2-F1
#
_entry.id   AF-A0A7L2SAY2-F1
#
_cell.length_a   1.000
_cell.length_b   1.000
_cell.length_c   1.000
_cell.angle_alpha   90.00
_cell.angle_beta   90.00
_cell.angle_gamma   90.00
#
_symmetry.space_group_name_H-M   'P 1'
#
loop_
_entity.id
_entity.type
_entity.pdbx_description
1 polymer ?
#
loop_
_entity_poly.entity_id
_entity_poly.type
_entity_poly.pdbx_seq_one_letter_code
_entity_poly.pdbx_strand_id
1 'polypeptide(L)'
;REYEENGEIKKETKYSYNTEWKSEVVNSRNFDREIGHKNPSAMAVESFTAVSPNVQVGSFVLSKGLVDKIDDFKQLSLSHLEDPHADVTRGGDYFYHSDNPRRPEVGDLRVSFFYAGLSGYDPHLGTADKVTVIARQRGDQLVPYHTKSGDVLEILYPGDLSVEEVFQKEHESNTMKTWALRAAGWLSMFVGISLMTRIFYTLVDWFPLVRDLVNVGLKAFALCVASSLSLLTISVGWLFYRPLWALLLALLSVVPIAVARSRVPPKKQQ
;
A
#
# COMPACT_ATOMS: atom_id res chain seq x y z
N ARG A 1 -4.80 18.31 24.52
CA ARG A 1 -4.58 18.03 25.95
C ARG A 1 -5.92 18.08 26.65
N GLU A 2 -6.26 17.07 27.43
CA GLU A 2 -7.47 17.11 28.27
C GLU A 2 -7.10 17.75 29.61
N TYR A 3 -7.92 18.70 30.06
CA TYR A 3 -7.75 19.37 31.35
C TYR A 3 -9.11 19.65 31.96
N GLU A 4 -9.18 19.61 33.29
CA GLU A 4 -10.43 19.83 34.02
C GLU A 4 -10.52 21.30 34.45
N GLU A 5 -11.62 21.95 34.11
CA GLU A 5 -11.91 23.34 34.50
C GLU A 5 -13.37 23.43 34.96
N ASN A 6 -13.60 23.83 36.20
CA ASN A 6 -14.93 23.91 36.83
C ASN A 6 -15.75 22.60 36.81
N GLY A 7 -15.08 21.44 36.88
CA GLY A 7 -15.74 20.12 36.88
C GLY A 7 -16.13 19.58 35.50
N GLU A 8 -15.77 20.29 34.42
CA GLU A 8 -15.91 19.81 33.04
C GLU A 8 -14.56 19.46 32.43
N ILE A 9 -14.47 18.31 31.75
CA ILE A 9 -13.29 17.91 31.00
C ILE A 9 -13.26 18.68 29.68
N LYS A 10 -12.33 19.63 29.55
CA LYS A 10 -12.10 20.40 28.32
C LYS A 10 -10.94 19.82 27.52
N LYS A 11 -11.08 19.83 26.20
CA LYS A 11 -10.07 19.36 25.26
C LYS A 11 -9.42 20.54 24.55
N GLU A 12 -8.16 20.80 24.87
CA GLU A 12 -7.31 21.74 24.13
C GLU A 12 -6.78 21.07 22.86
N THR A 13 -7.09 21.64 21.70
CA THR A 13 -6.54 21.22 20.41
C THR A 13 -5.54 22.27 19.93
N LYS A 14 -4.30 21.86 19.68
CA LYS A 14 -3.24 22.73 19.17
C LYS A 14 -2.91 22.33 17.74
N TYR A 15 -2.89 23.32 16.86
CA TYR A 15 -2.55 23.15 15.45
C TYR A 15 -1.14 23.68 15.19
N SER A 16 -0.41 23.00 14.31
CA SER A 16 0.91 23.42 13.82
C SER A 16 0.91 23.39 12.30
N TYR A 17 1.42 24.46 11.69
CA TYR A 17 1.51 24.61 10.24
C TYR A 17 2.98 24.60 9.85
N ASN A 18 3.31 23.84 8.82
CA ASN A 18 4.65 23.78 8.24
C ASN A 18 4.54 23.96 6.73
N THR A 19 5.52 24.62 6.13
CA THR A 19 5.62 24.72 4.67
C THR A 19 6.32 23.47 4.13
N GLU A 20 5.78 22.92 3.04
CA GLU A 20 6.34 21.76 2.36
C GLU A 20 6.07 21.84 0.87
N TRP A 21 6.92 21.21 0.07
CA TRP A 21 6.69 21.05 -1.36
C TRP A 21 5.59 20.02 -1.60
N LYS A 22 4.55 20.41 -2.33
CA LYS A 22 3.46 19.53 -2.76
C LYS A 22 3.32 19.56 -4.27
N SER A 23 2.93 18.42 -4.84
CA SER A 23 2.60 18.28 -6.27
C SER A 23 1.18 18.75 -6.61
N GLU A 24 0.40 19.16 -5.61
CA GLU A 24 -0.99 19.58 -5.74
C GLU A 24 -1.28 20.79 -4.84
N VAL A 25 -2.34 21.52 -5.17
CA VAL A 25 -2.77 22.70 -4.40
C VAL A 25 -3.49 22.25 -3.13
N VAL A 26 -2.98 22.65 -1.98
CA VAL A 26 -3.65 22.44 -0.69
C VAL A 26 -4.56 23.64 -0.38
N ASN A 27 -5.86 23.40 -0.38
CA ASN A 27 -6.85 24.45 -0.13
C ASN A 27 -6.82 24.94 1.33
N SER A 28 -6.34 26.17 1.55
CA SER A 28 -6.25 26.80 2.88
C SER A 28 -7.58 26.96 3.61
N ARG A 29 -8.73 26.87 2.91
CA ARG A 29 -10.05 26.90 3.57
C ARG A 29 -10.28 25.71 4.50
N ASN A 30 -9.50 24.64 4.32
CA ASN A 30 -9.53 23.46 5.17
C ASN A 30 -8.64 23.59 6.42
N PHE A 31 -7.95 24.73 6.59
CA PHE A 31 -7.11 24.98 7.75
C PHE A 31 -7.94 25.54 8.90
N ASP A 32 -7.70 25.07 10.14
CA ASP A 32 -8.37 25.60 11.33
C ASP A 32 -8.15 27.11 11.53
N ARG A 33 -7.01 27.62 11.03
CA ARG A 33 -6.71 29.05 10.98
C ARG A 33 -6.17 29.42 9.60
N GLU A 34 -7.06 29.82 8.70
CA GLU A 34 -6.68 30.31 7.37
C GLU A 34 -5.86 31.62 7.42
N ILE A 35 -6.19 32.53 8.35
CA ILE A 35 -5.54 33.84 8.46
C ILE A 35 -4.07 33.65 8.86
N GLY A 36 -3.16 34.00 7.94
CA GLY A 36 -1.72 33.82 8.07
C GLY A 36 -1.17 32.53 7.44
N HIS A 37 -2.04 31.66 6.90
CA HIS A 37 -1.67 30.37 6.30
C HIS A 37 -2.35 30.17 4.93
N LYS A 38 -2.26 31.20 4.08
CA LYS A 38 -2.85 31.17 2.74
C LYS A 38 -1.88 30.54 1.74
N ASN A 39 -2.36 29.53 1.05
CA ASN A 39 -1.73 28.91 -0.11
C ASN A 39 -2.31 29.52 -1.39
N PRO A 40 -1.60 29.41 -2.52
CA PRO A 40 -2.15 29.74 -3.83
C PRO A 40 -3.42 28.94 -4.11
N SER A 41 -4.34 29.51 -4.92
CA SER A 41 -5.55 28.81 -5.36
C SER A 41 -5.33 27.92 -6.59
N ALA A 42 -4.17 28.02 -7.23
CA ALA A 42 -3.82 27.31 -8.45
C ALA A 42 -2.29 27.11 -8.52
N MET A 43 -1.86 26.10 -9.26
CA MET A 43 -0.45 25.85 -9.59
C MET A 43 -0.26 26.14 -11.08
N ALA A 44 0.85 26.78 -11.47
CA ALA A 44 1.06 27.14 -12.88
C ALA A 44 1.35 25.92 -13.77
N VAL A 45 1.83 24.83 -13.18
CA VAL A 45 2.17 23.58 -13.85
C VAL A 45 1.68 22.42 -13.01
N GLU A 46 1.00 21.45 -13.62
CA GLU A 46 0.59 20.20 -12.97
C GLU A 46 1.52 19.07 -13.38
N SER A 47 1.71 18.10 -12.47
CA SER A 47 2.46 16.88 -12.80
C SER A 47 1.68 16.04 -13.80
N PHE A 48 2.36 15.58 -14.85
CA PHE A 48 1.79 14.67 -15.84
C PHE A 48 2.85 13.70 -16.35
N THR A 49 2.40 12.56 -16.87
CA THR A 49 3.26 11.57 -17.51
C THR A 49 2.98 11.56 -19.00
N ALA A 50 4.01 11.81 -19.80
CA ALA A 50 3.97 11.60 -21.24
C ALA A 50 4.47 10.20 -21.58
N VAL A 51 3.70 9.47 -22.40
CA VAL A 51 4.05 8.10 -22.84
C VAL A 51 4.27 8.12 -24.34
N SER A 52 5.37 7.51 -24.80
CA SER A 52 5.64 7.35 -26.23
C SER A 52 4.51 6.54 -26.89
N PRO A 53 4.01 6.93 -28.09
CA PRO A 53 3.02 6.15 -28.82
C PRO A 53 3.57 4.81 -29.31
N ASN A 54 4.89 4.66 -29.34
CA ASN A 54 5.57 3.43 -29.75
C ASN A 54 6.60 3.04 -28.69
N VAL A 55 6.24 2.06 -27.85
CA VAL A 55 7.11 1.49 -26.82
C VAL A 55 7.45 0.06 -27.22
N GLN A 56 8.75 -0.25 -27.29
CA GLN A 56 9.23 -1.53 -27.80
C GLN A 56 10.32 -2.12 -26.92
N VAL A 57 10.43 -3.45 -26.97
CA VAL A 57 11.58 -4.21 -26.45
C VAL A 57 12.13 -5.03 -27.61
N GLY A 58 13.35 -4.71 -28.05
CA GLY A 58 13.88 -5.26 -29.30
C GLY A 58 12.98 -4.90 -30.48
N SER A 59 12.52 -5.91 -31.21
CA SER A 59 11.61 -5.74 -32.35
C SER A 59 10.12 -5.85 -31.99
N PHE A 60 9.78 -5.95 -30.70
CA PHE A 60 8.42 -6.20 -30.26
C PHE A 60 7.78 -4.98 -29.60
N VAL A 61 6.57 -4.64 -30.04
CA VAL A 61 5.75 -3.56 -29.49
C VAL A 61 5.04 -4.05 -28.22
N LEU A 62 5.11 -3.24 -27.16
CA LEU A 62 4.44 -3.53 -25.89
C LEU A 62 2.97 -3.13 -25.95
N SER A 63 2.10 -3.97 -25.41
CA SER A 63 0.71 -3.60 -25.11
C SER A 63 0.65 -2.48 -24.07
N LYS A 64 -0.47 -1.77 -24.02
CA LYS A 64 -0.73 -0.78 -22.97
C LYS A 64 -0.55 -1.37 -21.56
N GLY A 65 -1.02 -2.60 -21.32
CA GLY A 65 -0.88 -3.27 -20.03
C GLY A 65 0.56 -3.57 -19.61
N LEU A 66 1.48 -3.73 -20.58
CA LEU A 66 2.92 -3.85 -20.31
C LEU A 66 3.56 -2.47 -20.07
N VAL A 67 3.17 -1.45 -20.85
CA VAL A 67 3.67 -0.08 -20.68
C VAL A 67 3.27 0.48 -19.31
N ASP A 68 2.03 0.23 -18.87
CA ASP A 68 1.52 0.67 -17.56
C ASP A 68 2.27 0.01 -16.38
N LYS A 69 3.09 -1.02 -16.62
CA LYS A 69 3.94 -1.69 -15.61
C LYS A 69 5.36 -1.13 -15.54
N ILE A 70 5.70 -0.16 -16.38
CA ILE A 70 7.00 0.51 -16.34
C ILE A 70 6.91 1.63 -15.29
N ASP A 71 7.46 1.36 -14.11
CA ASP A 71 7.41 2.27 -12.96
C ASP A 71 8.79 2.62 -12.38
N ASP A 72 9.88 2.09 -12.98
CA ASP A 72 11.27 2.39 -12.59
C ASP A 72 11.73 3.76 -13.12
N PHE A 73 11.09 4.81 -12.62
CA PHE A 73 11.38 6.20 -12.99
C PHE A 73 12.68 6.70 -12.36
N LYS A 74 13.58 7.19 -13.20
CA LYS A 74 14.86 7.79 -12.82
C LYS A 74 14.78 9.30 -12.95
N GLN A 75 15.29 10.03 -11.97
CA GLN A 75 15.33 11.49 -12.05
C GLN A 75 16.31 11.91 -13.16
N LEU A 76 15.84 12.77 -14.05
CA LEU A 76 16.66 13.38 -15.09
C LEU A 76 17.62 14.37 -14.45
N SER A 77 18.92 14.22 -14.72
CA SER A 77 19.86 15.26 -14.32
C SER A 77 19.72 16.49 -15.20
N LEU A 78 19.63 17.66 -14.56
CA LEU A 78 19.55 18.93 -15.27
C LEU A 78 20.93 19.60 -15.42
N SER A 79 21.99 18.96 -14.94
CA SER A 79 23.36 19.49 -14.91
C SER A 79 23.85 20.05 -16.25
N HIS A 80 23.45 19.40 -17.35
CA HIS A 80 23.81 19.74 -18.72
C HIS A 80 22.78 20.58 -19.47
N LEU A 81 21.69 20.98 -18.82
CA LEU A 81 20.64 21.79 -19.41
C LEU A 81 20.82 23.27 -19.05
N GLU A 82 20.40 24.12 -19.97
CA GLU A 82 20.30 25.56 -19.78
C GLU A 82 18.99 25.92 -19.07
N ASP A 83 18.96 27.11 -18.46
CA ASP A 83 17.74 27.64 -17.86
C ASP A 83 16.71 27.92 -18.97
N PRO A 84 15.47 27.41 -18.86
CA PRO A 84 14.50 27.45 -19.95
C PRO A 84 13.92 28.85 -20.18
N HIS A 85 13.98 29.72 -19.17
CA HIS A 85 13.48 31.09 -19.22
C HIS A 85 14.19 31.96 -18.16
N ALA A 86 14.15 33.29 -18.31
CA ALA A 86 14.93 34.21 -17.47
C ALA A 86 14.48 34.29 -15.99
N ASP A 87 13.24 33.90 -15.69
CA ASP A 87 12.65 33.83 -14.33
C ASP A 87 12.72 32.41 -13.73
N VAL A 88 13.32 31.46 -14.46
CA VAL A 88 13.52 30.09 -14.00
C VAL A 88 14.99 29.86 -13.77
N THR A 89 15.34 29.43 -12.57
CA THR A 89 16.72 29.13 -12.20
C THR A 89 16.89 27.65 -11.90
N ARG A 90 17.95 27.05 -12.43
CA ARG A 90 18.30 25.67 -12.09
C ARG A 90 19.04 25.58 -10.75
N GLY A 91 18.62 24.62 -9.92
CA GLY A 91 19.29 24.28 -8.66
C GLY A 91 19.29 22.76 -8.44
N GLY A 92 20.47 22.14 -8.58
CA GLY A 92 20.56 20.68 -8.63
C GLY A 92 19.78 20.14 -9.83
N ASP A 93 18.92 19.14 -9.59
CA ASP A 93 18.05 18.51 -10.61
C ASP A 93 16.61 19.04 -10.56
N TYR A 94 16.46 20.32 -10.19
CA TYR A 94 15.20 21.06 -10.23
C TYR A 94 15.35 22.37 -10.97
N PHE A 95 14.30 22.76 -11.70
CA PHE A 95 14.06 24.14 -12.10
C PHE A 95 13.18 24.82 -11.06
N TYR A 96 13.55 26.03 -10.66
CA TYR A 96 12.80 26.83 -9.70
C TYR A 96 12.23 28.06 -10.37
N HIS A 97 10.94 28.31 -10.16
CA HIS A 97 10.32 29.60 -10.37
C HIS A 97 10.05 30.19 -8.98
N SER A 98 11.01 30.99 -8.51
CA SER A 98 11.10 31.53 -7.16
C SER A 98 12.08 32.71 -7.17
N ASP A 99 11.83 33.73 -6.35
CA ASP A 99 12.75 34.85 -6.16
C ASP A 99 14.07 34.40 -5.51
N ASN A 100 14.02 33.39 -4.64
CA ASN A 100 15.20 32.84 -3.98
C ASN A 100 15.03 31.35 -3.64
N PRO A 101 15.57 30.43 -4.46
CA PRO A 101 15.47 28.99 -4.21
C PRO A 101 16.04 28.51 -2.86
N ARG A 102 16.91 29.30 -2.20
CA ARG A 102 17.46 28.97 -0.87
C ARG A 102 16.54 29.39 0.29
N ARG A 103 15.54 30.22 0.01
CA ARG A 103 14.52 30.69 0.96
C ARG A 103 13.14 30.60 0.29
N PRO A 104 12.65 29.38 0.03
CA PRO A 104 11.40 29.20 -0.70
C PRO A 104 10.22 29.75 0.08
N GLU A 105 9.30 30.40 -0.63
CA GLU A 105 8.08 30.96 -0.09
C GLU A 105 6.85 30.17 -0.57
N VAL A 106 5.72 30.36 0.13
CA VAL A 106 4.46 29.72 -0.25
C VAL A 106 4.01 30.27 -1.59
N GLY A 107 3.99 29.41 -2.61
CA GLY A 107 3.65 29.77 -3.98
C GLY A 107 4.78 29.60 -4.98
N ASP A 108 6.00 29.42 -4.49
CA ASP A 108 7.13 29.03 -5.34
C ASP A 108 6.88 27.69 -6.01
N LEU A 109 7.45 27.51 -7.19
CA LEU A 109 7.38 26.26 -7.93
C LEU A 109 8.78 25.66 -8.08
N ARG A 110 8.85 24.33 -7.97
CA ARG A 110 10.01 23.57 -8.42
C ARG A 110 9.55 22.42 -9.31
N VAL A 111 10.29 22.17 -10.38
CA VAL A 111 9.99 21.14 -11.38
C VAL A 111 11.19 20.22 -11.51
N SER A 112 10.94 18.92 -11.45
CA SER A 112 11.93 17.87 -11.74
C SER A 112 11.33 16.94 -12.78
N PHE A 113 12.17 16.41 -13.66
CA PHE A 113 11.75 15.46 -14.69
C PHE A 113 12.19 14.06 -14.30
N PHE A 114 11.36 13.08 -14.66
CA PHE A 114 11.65 11.67 -14.50
C PHE A 114 11.43 10.95 -15.81
N TYR A 115 12.21 9.91 -16.07
CA TYR A 115 12.09 9.09 -17.27
C TYR A 115 12.23 7.60 -16.91
N ALA A 116 11.63 6.74 -17.73
CA ALA A 116 11.76 5.29 -17.68
C ALA A 116 11.67 4.73 -19.10
N GLY A 117 12.32 3.59 -19.35
CA GLY A 117 12.35 2.97 -20.68
C GLY A 117 13.38 3.61 -21.60
N LEU A 118 14.53 4.01 -21.07
CA LEU A 118 15.63 4.54 -21.87
C LEU A 118 16.05 3.53 -22.94
N SER A 119 16.03 3.95 -24.20
CA SER A 119 16.45 3.14 -25.33
C SER A 119 17.88 3.50 -25.74
N GLY A 120 18.72 2.49 -25.92
CA GLY A 120 20.11 2.67 -26.32
C GLY A 120 20.99 3.31 -25.25
N TYR A 121 22.20 3.70 -25.64
CA TYR A 121 23.13 4.42 -24.77
C TYR A 121 22.97 5.92 -25.00
N ASP A 122 22.86 6.67 -23.91
CA ASP A 122 22.92 8.12 -23.89
C ASP A 122 24.05 8.57 -22.95
N PRO A 123 24.95 9.49 -23.37
CA PRO A 123 26.08 9.94 -22.53
C PRO A 123 25.68 10.56 -21.18
N HIS A 124 24.47 11.12 -21.09
CA HIS A 124 23.96 11.81 -19.91
C HIS A 124 22.94 10.99 -19.12
N LEU A 125 22.17 10.11 -19.79
CA LEU A 125 21.16 9.26 -19.14
C LEU A 125 21.67 7.86 -18.79
N GLY A 126 22.74 7.40 -19.43
CA GLY A 126 23.38 6.12 -19.17
C GLY A 126 23.01 5.04 -20.18
N THR A 127 22.97 3.79 -19.71
CA THR A 127 22.71 2.62 -20.56
C THR A 127 21.24 2.30 -20.68
N ALA A 128 20.86 1.67 -21.79
CA ALA A 128 19.50 1.22 -22.06
C ALA A 128 18.89 0.46 -20.88
N ASP A 129 17.63 0.76 -20.60
CA ASP A 129 16.85 0.01 -19.63
C ASP A 129 16.60 -1.38 -20.18
N LYS A 130 16.85 -2.37 -19.32
CA LYS A 130 16.55 -3.76 -19.62
C LYS A 130 15.25 -4.14 -18.93
N VAL A 131 14.44 -4.91 -19.64
CA VAL A 131 13.22 -5.51 -19.08
C VAL A 131 13.10 -6.94 -19.55
N THR A 132 12.50 -7.77 -18.71
CA THR A 132 12.11 -9.14 -19.02
C THR A 132 10.59 -9.19 -19.10
N VAL A 133 10.08 -9.67 -20.24
CA VAL A 133 8.65 -9.66 -20.54
C VAL A 133 8.15 -11.08 -20.79
N ILE A 134 7.05 -11.46 -20.13
CA ILE A 134 6.29 -12.70 -20.41
C ILE A 134 4.89 -12.33 -20.86
N ALA A 135 4.61 -12.51 -22.14
CA ALA A 135 3.34 -12.21 -22.77
C ALA A 135 3.11 -13.11 -23.99
N ARG A 136 1.90 -13.11 -24.55
CA ARG A 136 1.63 -13.79 -25.82
C ARG A 136 2.22 -12.96 -26.96
N GLN A 137 3.04 -13.57 -27.80
CA GLN A 137 3.45 -12.96 -29.06
C GLN A 137 2.33 -13.10 -30.10
N ARG A 138 1.95 -11.99 -30.73
CA ARG A 138 1.08 -11.94 -31.91
C ARG A 138 1.76 -11.06 -32.96
N GLY A 139 2.48 -11.69 -33.89
CA GLY A 139 3.31 -10.96 -34.85
C GLY A 139 4.47 -10.25 -34.14
N ASP A 140 4.51 -8.92 -34.30
CA ASP A 140 5.43 -8.00 -33.63
C ASP A 140 4.88 -7.44 -32.31
N GLN A 141 3.67 -7.82 -31.88
CA GLN A 141 3.08 -7.33 -30.63
C GLN A 141 3.19 -8.34 -29.50
N LEU A 142 3.49 -7.84 -28.29
CA LEU A 142 3.34 -8.57 -27.03
C LEU A 142 2.01 -8.19 -26.40
N VAL A 143 1.09 -9.15 -26.32
CA VAL A 143 -0.29 -8.97 -25.86
C VAL A 143 -0.62 -9.90 -24.70
N PRO A 144 -1.68 -9.61 -23.91
CA PRO A 144 -2.05 -10.48 -22.80
C PRO A 144 -2.36 -11.92 -23.24
N TYR A 145 -1.91 -12.89 -22.44
CA TYR A 145 -2.27 -14.30 -22.59
C TYR A 145 -3.25 -14.74 -21.52
N HIS A 146 -4.43 -15.20 -21.90
CA HIS A 146 -5.37 -15.80 -20.96
C HIS A 146 -5.06 -17.28 -20.75
N THR A 147 -4.81 -17.67 -19.50
CA THR A 147 -4.59 -19.07 -19.11
C THR A 147 -5.92 -19.82 -19.01
N LYS A 148 -5.85 -21.15 -19.00
CA LYS A 148 -7.03 -22.00 -18.75
C LYS A 148 -7.57 -21.85 -17.32
N SER A 149 -6.74 -21.40 -16.37
CA SER A 149 -7.16 -21.11 -14.99
C SER A 149 -7.89 -19.79 -14.84
N GLY A 150 -7.94 -18.95 -15.89
CA GLY A 150 -8.57 -17.63 -15.86
C GLY A 150 -7.62 -16.47 -15.56
N ASP A 151 -6.33 -16.76 -15.34
CA ASP A 151 -5.31 -15.75 -15.10
C ASP A 151 -4.83 -15.11 -16.42
N VAL A 152 -4.23 -13.92 -16.31
CA VAL A 152 -3.64 -13.21 -17.44
C VAL A 152 -2.13 -13.15 -17.28
N LEU A 153 -1.39 -13.75 -18.22
CA LEU A 153 0.06 -13.59 -18.31
C LEU A 153 0.36 -12.39 -19.21
N GLU A 154 0.78 -11.31 -18.58
CA GLU A 154 1.22 -10.07 -19.19
C GLU A 154 2.24 -9.43 -18.25
N ILE A 155 3.36 -10.11 -18.00
CA ILE A 155 4.30 -9.77 -16.92
C ILE A 155 5.45 -8.95 -17.50
N LEU A 156 5.87 -7.92 -16.77
CA LEU A 156 7.06 -7.12 -17.06
C LEU A 156 7.84 -6.94 -15.76
N TYR A 157 9.13 -7.24 -15.80
CA TYR A 157 10.06 -6.96 -14.71
C TYR A 157 11.24 -6.14 -15.23
N PRO A 158 11.75 -5.16 -14.45
CA PRO A 158 13.00 -4.51 -14.76
C PRO A 158 14.16 -5.50 -14.63
N GLY A 159 15.16 -5.32 -15.48
CA GLY A 159 16.36 -6.14 -15.55
C GLY A 159 16.29 -7.30 -16.53
N ASP A 160 17.42 -7.99 -16.60
CA ASP A 160 17.68 -9.17 -17.41
C ASP A 160 17.53 -10.39 -16.50
N LEU A 161 16.33 -10.97 -16.48
CA LEU A 161 15.96 -12.07 -15.59
C LEU A 161 15.76 -13.34 -16.40
N SER A 162 16.12 -14.47 -15.81
CA SER A 162 15.76 -15.77 -16.37
C SER A 162 14.25 -16.02 -16.23
N VAL A 163 13.73 -16.96 -17.03
CA VAL A 163 12.32 -17.37 -16.97
C VAL A 163 12.00 -17.94 -15.58
N GLU A 164 12.92 -18.71 -15.00
CA GLU A 164 12.80 -19.28 -13.67
C GLU A 164 12.72 -18.20 -12.59
N GLU A 165 13.54 -17.16 -12.68
CA GLU A 165 13.53 -16.03 -11.74
C GLU A 165 12.21 -15.26 -11.79
N VAL A 166 11.66 -15.03 -12.99
CA VAL A 166 10.37 -14.35 -13.16
C VAL A 166 9.24 -15.15 -12.50
N PHE A 167 9.14 -16.44 -12.81
CA PHE A 167 8.07 -17.27 -12.22
C PHE A 167 8.24 -17.49 -10.72
N GLN A 168 9.49 -17.53 -10.22
CA GLN A 168 9.75 -17.59 -8.79
C GLN A 168 9.27 -16.32 -8.08
N LYS A 169 9.58 -15.14 -8.62
CA LYS A 169 9.08 -13.85 -8.10
C LYS A 169 7.56 -13.76 -8.09
N GLU A 170 6.91 -14.21 -9.16
CA GLU A 170 5.44 -14.27 -9.24
C GLU A 170 4.86 -15.25 -8.19
N HIS A 171 5.48 -16.40 -7.99
CA HIS A 171 5.05 -17.36 -6.97
C HIS A 171 5.19 -16.81 -5.55
N GLU A 172 6.31 -16.14 -5.25
CA GLU A 172 6.57 -15.48 -3.97
C GLU A 172 5.59 -14.34 -3.72
N SER A 173 5.35 -13.48 -4.72
CA SER A 173 4.38 -12.38 -4.66
C SER A 173 2.97 -12.90 -4.40
N ASN A 174 2.53 -13.95 -5.10
CA ASN A 174 1.23 -14.56 -4.89
C ASN A 174 1.11 -15.22 -3.52
N THR A 175 2.19 -15.86 -3.05
CA THR A 175 2.26 -16.44 -1.71
C THR A 175 2.15 -15.34 -0.65
N MET A 176 2.94 -14.28 -0.77
CA MET A 176 2.93 -13.13 0.12
C MET A 176 1.54 -12.47 0.17
N LYS A 177 0.93 -12.15 -0.99
CA LYS A 177 -0.42 -11.59 -1.08
C LYS A 177 -1.45 -12.48 -0.40
N THR A 178 -1.39 -13.79 -0.64
CA THR A 178 -2.30 -14.75 -0.02
C THR A 178 -2.18 -14.74 1.51
N TRP A 179 -0.96 -14.82 2.03
CA TRP A 179 -0.74 -14.80 3.48
C TRP A 179 -1.07 -13.46 4.12
N ALA A 180 -0.75 -12.35 3.45
CA ALA A 180 -1.10 -11.00 3.89
C ALA A 180 -2.62 -10.81 3.98
N LEU A 181 -3.36 -11.22 2.95
CA LEU A 181 -4.82 -11.17 2.95
C LEU A 181 -5.43 -12.08 4.03
N ARG A 182 -4.85 -13.26 4.27
CA ARG A 182 -5.28 -14.15 5.36
C ARG A 182 -5.03 -13.54 6.74
N ALA A 183 -3.87 -12.94 6.96
CA ALA A 183 -3.53 -12.26 8.21
C ALA A 183 -4.43 -11.04 8.43
N ALA A 184 -4.65 -10.23 7.40
CA ALA A 184 -5.55 -9.09 7.44
C ALA A 184 -7.00 -9.54 7.72
N GLY A 185 -7.49 -10.56 7.02
CA GLY A 185 -8.82 -11.13 7.25
C GLY A 185 -9.01 -11.68 8.67
N TRP A 186 -8.01 -12.40 9.18
CA TRP A 186 -8.01 -12.88 10.57
C TRP A 186 -8.04 -11.72 11.57
N LEU A 187 -7.23 -10.68 11.35
CA LEU A 187 -7.19 -9.49 12.21
C LEU A 187 -8.54 -8.76 12.18
N SER A 188 -9.13 -8.58 11.00
CA SER A 188 -10.45 -7.98 10.85
C SER A 188 -11.53 -8.78 11.57
N MET A 189 -11.52 -10.13 11.46
CA MET A 189 -12.43 -10.99 12.23
C MET A 189 -12.23 -10.84 13.74
N PHE A 190 -10.98 -10.86 14.20
CA PHE A 190 -10.64 -10.71 15.61
C PHE A 190 -11.13 -9.38 16.17
N VAL A 191 -10.86 -8.27 15.47
CA VAL A 191 -11.33 -6.94 15.85
C VAL A 191 -12.85 -6.87 15.83
N GLY A 192 -13.51 -7.39 14.78
CA GLY A 192 -14.96 -7.43 14.67
C GLY A 192 -15.63 -8.15 15.86
N ILE A 193 -15.15 -9.36 16.19
CA ILE A 193 -15.67 -10.13 17.33
C ILE A 193 -15.35 -9.42 18.66
N SER A 194 -14.16 -8.83 18.80
CA SER A 194 -13.78 -8.06 20.00
C SER A 194 -14.68 -6.85 20.21
N LEU A 195 -15.07 -6.15 19.13
CA LEU A 195 -16.00 -5.03 19.19
C LEU A 195 -17.42 -5.49 19.54
N MET A 196 -17.90 -6.58 18.93
CA MET A 196 -19.23 -7.14 19.24
C MET A 196 -19.34 -7.61 20.69
N THR A 197 -18.29 -8.24 21.23
CA THR A 197 -18.27 -8.75 22.60
C THR A 197 -18.09 -7.64 23.66
N ARG A 198 -17.73 -6.42 23.25
CA ARG A 198 -17.56 -5.28 24.16
C ARG A 198 -18.83 -4.90 24.93
N ILE A 199 -20.01 -5.20 24.39
CA ILE A 199 -21.28 -4.97 25.09
C ILE A 199 -21.38 -5.75 26.41
N PHE A 200 -20.77 -6.94 26.49
CA PHE A 200 -20.75 -7.72 27.73
C PHE A 200 -19.81 -7.11 28.77
N TYR A 201 -18.73 -6.48 28.32
CA TYR A 201 -17.81 -5.76 29.22
C TYR A 201 -18.50 -4.56 29.87
N THR A 202 -19.25 -3.76 29.11
CA THR A 202 -19.97 -2.59 29.64
C THR A 202 -21.01 -2.95 30.71
N LEU A 203 -21.52 -4.18 30.71
CA LEU A 203 -22.46 -4.66 31.73
C LEU A 203 -21.78 -5.02 33.06
N VAL A 204 -20.49 -5.37 33.04
CA VAL A 204 -19.74 -5.86 34.21
C VAL A 204 -18.76 -4.78 34.75
N ASP A 205 -18.69 -3.64 34.07
CA ASP A 205 -17.78 -2.53 34.38
C ASP A 205 -17.93 -1.96 35.81
N TRP A 206 -19.07 -2.16 36.47
CA TRP A 206 -19.30 -1.68 37.84
C TRP A 206 -18.52 -2.44 38.93
N PHE A 207 -18.01 -3.64 38.65
CA PHE A 207 -17.25 -4.45 39.62
C PHE A 207 -15.74 -4.47 39.28
N PRO A 208 -14.88 -3.72 40.01
CA PRO A 208 -13.47 -3.53 39.66
C PRO A 208 -12.67 -4.83 39.54
N LEU A 209 -12.91 -5.80 40.42
CA LEU A 209 -12.19 -7.09 40.44
C LEU A 209 -12.59 -8.03 39.29
N VAL A 210 -13.81 -7.90 38.76
CA VAL A 210 -14.35 -8.80 37.72
C VAL A 210 -14.08 -8.25 36.32
N ARG A 211 -14.00 -6.93 36.19
CA ARG A 211 -13.79 -6.19 34.94
C ARG A 211 -12.57 -6.66 34.15
N ASP A 212 -11.41 -6.72 34.80
CA ASP A 212 -10.15 -7.10 34.13
C ASP A 212 -10.14 -8.56 33.71
N LEU A 213 -10.70 -9.44 34.55
CA LEU A 213 -10.84 -10.86 34.25
C LEU A 213 -11.76 -11.10 33.04
N VAL A 214 -12.88 -10.38 32.98
CA VAL A 214 -13.83 -10.44 31.86
C VAL A 214 -13.20 -9.90 30.58
N ASN A 215 -12.45 -8.80 30.65
CA ASN A 215 -11.76 -8.24 29.48
C ASN A 215 -10.76 -9.23 28.86
N VAL A 216 -9.94 -9.88 29.70
CA VAL A 216 -9.01 -10.92 29.24
C VAL A 216 -9.76 -12.13 28.67
N GLY A 217 -10.82 -12.57 29.34
CA GLY A 217 -11.65 -13.69 28.89
C GLY A 217 -12.34 -13.43 27.55
N LEU A 218 -12.91 -12.25 27.33
CA LEU A 218 -13.56 -11.86 26.08
C LEU A 218 -12.55 -11.76 24.93
N LYS A 219 -11.34 -11.23 25.17
CA LYS A 219 -10.26 -11.22 24.18
C LYS A 219 -9.78 -12.63 23.84
N ALA A 220 -9.60 -13.50 24.83
CA ALA A 220 -9.22 -14.90 24.60
C ALA A 220 -10.31 -15.65 23.81
N PHE A 221 -11.58 -15.41 24.12
CA PHE A 221 -12.72 -15.92 23.37
C PHE A 221 -12.69 -15.43 21.91
N ALA A 222 -12.57 -14.12 21.70
CA ALA A 222 -12.51 -13.52 20.37
C ALA A 222 -11.34 -14.09 19.55
N LEU A 223 -10.18 -14.30 20.18
CA LEU A 223 -9.01 -14.90 19.56
C LEU A 223 -9.27 -16.34 19.10
N CYS A 224 -9.90 -17.16 19.95
CA CYS A 224 -10.21 -18.55 19.62
C CYS A 224 -11.22 -18.62 18.46
N VAL A 225 -12.31 -17.87 18.56
CA VAL A 225 -13.36 -17.86 17.52
C VAL A 225 -12.81 -17.32 16.21
N ALA A 226 -12.09 -16.20 16.21
CA ALA A 226 -11.51 -15.63 15.00
C ALA A 226 -10.52 -16.59 14.32
N SER A 227 -9.67 -17.27 15.12
CA SER A 227 -8.71 -18.24 14.59
C SER A 227 -9.40 -19.47 14.00
N SER A 228 -10.42 -20.01 14.67
CA SER A 228 -11.22 -21.13 14.16
C SER A 228 -11.95 -20.77 12.87
N LEU A 229 -12.66 -19.64 12.83
CA LEU A 229 -13.40 -19.21 11.63
C LEU A 229 -12.46 -18.88 10.46
N SER A 230 -11.30 -18.27 10.73
CA SER A 230 -10.30 -17.98 9.70
C SER A 230 -9.74 -19.26 9.10
N LEU A 231 -9.38 -20.25 9.92
CA LEU A 231 -8.89 -21.55 9.45
C LEU A 231 -9.93 -22.31 8.63
N LEU A 232 -11.21 -22.27 9.03
CA LEU A 232 -12.31 -22.84 8.24
C LEU A 232 -12.46 -22.15 6.89
N THR A 233 -12.42 -20.82 6.87
CA THR A 233 -12.51 -20.03 5.63
C THR A 233 -11.35 -20.37 4.68
N ILE A 234 -10.13 -20.48 5.21
CA ILE A 234 -8.95 -20.88 4.43
C ILE A 234 -9.09 -22.33 3.92
N SER A 235 -9.59 -23.24 4.75
CA SER A 235 -9.82 -24.64 4.38
C SER A 235 -10.76 -24.78 3.18
N VAL A 236 -11.88 -24.06 3.18
CA VAL A 236 -12.85 -24.07 2.07
C VAL A 236 -12.18 -23.66 0.75
N GLY A 237 -11.30 -22.66 0.77
CA GLY A 237 -10.57 -22.21 -0.43
C GLY A 237 -9.65 -23.29 -1.02
N TRP A 238 -9.17 -24.25 -0.22
CA TRP A 238 -8.32 -25.35 -0.69
C TRP A 238 -9.07 -26.61 -1.11
N LEU A 239 -10.38 -26.69 -0.87
CA LEU A 239 -11.16 -27.93 -1.00
C LEU A 239 -11.01 -28.60 -2.38
N PHE A 240 -11.03 -27.81 -3.45
CA PHE A 240 -10.95 -28.31 -4.82
C PHE A 240 -9.52 -28.39 -5.39
N TYR A 241 -8.57 -27.64 -4.83
CA TYR A 241 -7.21 -27.58 -5.35
C TYR A 241 -6.24 -28.51 -4.60
N ARG A 242 -6.41 -28.67 -3.28
CA ARG A 242 -5.57 -29.49 -2.40
C ARG A 242 -6.39 -30.07 -1.25
N PRO A 243 -7.19 -31.13 -1.48
CA PRO A 243 -8.15 -31.64 -0.50
C PRO A 243 -7.52 -32.11 0.82
N LEU A 244 -6.31 -32.67 0.78
CA LEU A 244 -5.58 -33.08 1.99
C LEU A 244 -5.23 -31.88 2.90
N TRP A 245 -4.82 -30.75 2.31
CA TRP A 245 -4.55 -29.52 3.05
C TRP A 245 -5.83 -28.89 3.59
N ALA A 246 -6.92 -28.93 2.82
CA ALA A 246 -8.23 -28.47 3.28
C ALA A 246 -8.67 -29.25 4.53
N LEU A 247 -8.60 -30.59 4.51
CA LEU A 247 -8.96 -31.43 5.64
C LEU A 247 -8.10 -31.15 6.87
N LEU A 248 -6.77 -31.05 6.69
CA LEU A 248 -5.85 -30.73 7.78
C LEU A 248 -6.18 -29.38 8.44
N LEU A 249 -6.45 -28.34 7.65
CA LEU A 249 -6.81 -27.01 8.15
C LEU A 249 -8.17 -27.00 8.87
N ALA A 250 -9.16 -27.77 8.38
CA ALA A 250 -10.45 -27.94 9.03
C ALA A 250 -10.34 -28.67 10.38
N LEU A 251 -9.45 -29.65 10.50
CA LEU A 251 -9.18 -30.29 11.78
C LEU A 251 -8.48 -29.32 12.75
N LEU A 252 -7.49 -28.57 12.25
CA LEU A 252 -6.79 -27.56 13.05
C LEU A 252 -7.70 -26.43 13.54
N SER A 253 -8.79 -26.11 12.82
CA SER A 253 -9.72 -25.07 13.25
C SER A 253 -10.46 -25.41 14.55
N VAL A 254 -10.52 -26.69 14.94
CA VAL A 254 -11.15 -27.13 16.20
C VAL A 254 -10.22 -26.98 17.40
N VAL A 255 -8.89 -26.94 17.18
CA VAL A 255 -7.87 -26.93 18.24
C VAL A 255 -8.03 -25.76 19.22
N PRO A 256 -8.21 -24.48 18.79
CA PRO A 256 -8.38 -23.37 19.73
C PRO A 256 -9.56 -23.59 20.68
N ILE A 257 -10.67 -24.12 20.17
CA ILE A 257 -11.89 -24.41 20.94
C ILE A 257 -11.65 -25.58 21.90
N ALA A 258 -10.98 -26.65 21.44
CA ALA A 258 -10.67 -27.81 22.27
C ALA A 258 -9.75 -27.44 23.44
N VAL A 259 -8.71 -26.63 23.20
CA VAL A 259 -7.81 -26.12 24.23
C VAL A 259 -8.53 -25.19 25.21
N ALA A 260 -9.41 -24.32 24.73
CA ALA A 260 -10.23 -23.47 25.60
C ALA A 260 -11.13 -24.31 26.51
N ARG A 261 -11.71 -25.41 26.01
CA ARG A 261 -12.54 -26.33 26.80
C ARG A 261 -11.76 -27.16 27.81
N SER A 262 -10.57 -27.65 27.47
CA SER A 262 -9.77 -28.51 28.37
C SER A 262 -9.19 -27.75 29.57
N ARG A 263 -9.08 -26.42 29.48
CA ARG A 263 -8.64 -25.55 30.58
C ARG A 263 -9.75 -25.17 31.55
N VAL A 264 -11.01 -25.58 31.30
CA VAL A 264 -12.10 -25.43 32.27
C VAL A 264 -11.98 -26.55 33.30
N PRO A 265 -11.78 -26.25 34.61
CA PRO A 265 -11.68 -27.29 35.62
C PRO A 265 -12.94 -28.15 35.65
N PRO A 266 -12.84 -29.49 35.81
CA PRO A 266 -14.00 -30.36 35.84
C PRO A 266 -14.93 -29.90 36.97
N LYS A 267 -16.22 -29.82 36.66
CA LYS A 267 -17.26 -29.45 37.62
C LYS A 267 -17.18 -30.46 38.77
N LYS A 268 -16.73 -30.05 39.97
CA LYS A 268 -16.87 -30.87 41.17
C LYS A 268 -18.36 -31.10 41.37
N GLN A 269 -18.83 -32.32 41.16
CA GLN A 269 -20.10 -32.74 41.72
C GLN A 269 -19.86 -32.95 43.21
N GLN A 270 -20.18 -31.94 44.02
CA GLN A 270 -20.58 -32.00 45.43
C GLN A 270 -20.76 -30.59 45.97
#